data_AF-A0AB74NG89-F1
#
_entry.id   AF-A0AB74NG89-F1
#
_cell.length_a   1.000
_cell.length_b   1.000
_cell.length_c   1.000
_cell.angle_alpha   90.00
_cell.angle_beta   90.00
_cell.angle_gamma   90.00
#
_symmetry.space_group_name_H-M   'P 1'
#
loop_
_entity.id
_entity.type
_entity.pdbx_description
1 polymer ?
#
loop_
_entity_poly.entity_id
_entity_poly.type
_entity_poly.pdbx_seq_one_letter_code
_entity_poly.pdbx_strand_id
1 'polypeptide(L)'
;MEKTGTTQKALAKAVGTRPQSISYYTIGKTQPSPYILVGIARYFDVSVDYLLTGLSSNNVDIHNELGLSEKAIEKLKSANGVDAVDGLPQIIDTLNDLLSDSDFYNFLDDLNFKTSVIKSYKDHPEKNQTLLGNFDIEGYYIWDLQIYVQGFVKNMLVKNGMEIENN
;
A
#
# COMPACT_ATOMS: atom_id res chain seq x y z
N MET A 1 16.56 -6.87 -0.56
CA MET A 1 17.63 -6.37 0.34
C MET A 1 17.10 -6.00 1.71
N GLU A 2 16.11 -5.10 1.84
CA GLU A 2 15.50 -4.78 3.15
C GLU A 2 14.90 -5.99 3.84
N LYS A 3 14.06 -6.76 3.13
CA LYS A 3 13.43 -7.99 3.64
C LYS A 3 14.42 -9.01 4.22
N THR A 4 15.63 -9.07 3.65
CA THR A 4 16.65 -10.09 3.99
C THR A 4 17.78 -9.52 4.84
N GLY A 5 17.76 -8.22 5.18
CA GLY A 5 18.88 -7.54 5.85
C GLY A 5 20.19 -7.52 5.06
N THR A 6 20.15 -7.81 3.75
CA THR A 6 21.36 -7.92 2.92
C THR A 6 21.97 -6.53 2.66
N THR A 7 23.27 -6.39 2.93
CA THR A 7 24.02 -5.17 2.60
C THR A 7 24.48 -5.14 1.13
N GLN A 8 24.65 -3.95 0.55
CA GLN A 8 25.16 -3.79 -0.82
C GLN A 8 26.54 -4.45 -1.00
N LYS A 9 27.39 -4.41 0.04
CA LYS A 9 28.71 -5.05 0.03
C LYS A 9 28.62 -6.58 -0.02
N ALA A 10 27.70 -7.17 0.75
CA ALA A 10 27.47 -8.61 0.75
C ALA A 10 26.97 -9.10 -0.61
N LEU A 11 25.97 -8.41 -1.18
CA LEU A 11 25.43 -8.74 -2.49
C LEU A 11 26.50 -8.60 -3.58
N ALA A 12 27.26 -7.50 -3.57
CA ALA A 12 28.32 -7.26 -4.53
C ALA A 12 29.37 -8.38 -4.55
N LYS A 13 29.78 -8.83 -3.35
CA LYS A 13 30.70 -9.96 -3.21
C LYS A 13 30.10 -11.25 -3.77
N ALA A 14 28.82 -11.51 -3.50
CA ALA A 14 28.16 -12.74 -3.93
C ALA A 14 27.98 -12.81 -5.46
N VAL A 15 27.64 -11.70 -6.11
CA VAL A 15 27.40 -11.65 -7.57
C VAL A 15 28.64 -11.25 -8.38
N GLY A 16 29.79 -11.02 -7.73
CA GLY A 16 31.06 -10.74 -8.38
C GLY A 16 31.16 -9.34 -8.98
N THR A 17 30.59 -8.32 -8.32
CA THR A 17 30.65 -6.92 -8.77
C THR A 17 31.16 -5.98 -7.66
N ARG A 18 31.26 -4.68 -7.96
CA ARG A 18 31.64 -3.65 -6.99
C ARG A 18 30.41 -3.18 -6.20
N PRO A 19 30.53 -2.84 -4.91
CA PRO A 19 29.41 -2.29 -4.13
C PRO A 19 28.75 -1.06 -4.77
N GLN A 20 29.56 -0.20 -5.41
CA GLN A 20 29.08 0.96 -6.16
C GLN A 20 28.18 0.57 -7.35
N SER A 21 28.46 -0.54 -8.02
CA SER A 21 27.62 -1.05 -9.11
C SER A 21 26.24 -1.48 -8.59
N ILE A 22 26.19 -2.16 -7.44
CA ILE A 22 24.93 -2.50 -6.78
C ILE A 22 24.13 -1.24 -6.44
N SER A 23 24.78 -0.22 -5.85
CA SER A 23 24.14 1.07 -5.57
C SER A 23 23.53 1.71 -6.83
N TYR A 24 24.26 1.68 -7.95
CA TYR A 24 23.77 2.19 -9.23
C TYR A 24 22.58 1.39 -9.77
N TYR A 25 22.54 0.08 -9.55
CA TYR A 25 21.37 -0.73 -9.90
C TYR A 25 20.16 -0.35 -9.05
N THR A 26 20.31 -0.17 -7.74
CA THR A 26 19.18 0.13 -6.84
C THR A 26 18.52 1.48 -7.09
N ILE A 27 19.25 2.44 -7.67
CA ILE A 27 18.73 3.77 -8.02
C ILE A 27 18.39 3.89 -9.51
N GLY A 28 18.52 2.81 -10.29
CA GLY A 28 18.24 2.80 -11.73
C GLY A 28 19.25 3.56 -12.61
N LYS A 29 20.42 3.94 -12.08
CA LYS A 29 21.45 4.68 -12.84
C LYS A 29 22.10 3.82 -13.93
N THR A 30 22.18 2.51 -13.72
CA THR A 30 22.73 1.56 -14.69
C THR A 30 21.99 0.23 -14.56
N GLN A 31 21.93 -0.54 -15.64
CA GLN A 31 21.34 -1.87 -15.63
C GLN A 31 22.42 -2.95 -15.42
N PRO A 32 22.15 -4.01 -14.64
CA PRO A 32 23.05 -5.15 -14.53
C PRO A 32 23.14 -5.89 -15.87
N SER A 33 24.29 -6.53 -16.13
CA SER A 33 24.36 -7.48 -17.25
C SER A 33 23.47 -8.70 -16.97
N PRO A 34 23.03 -9.46 -18.00
CA PRO A 34 22.23 -10.65 -17.79
C PRO A 34 22.84 -11.65 -16.80
N TYR A 35 24.17 -11.81 -16.81
CA TYR A 35 24.88 -12.67 -15.86
C TYR A 35 24.75 -12.19 -14.41
N ILE A 36 24.94 -10.88 -14.18
CA ILE A 36 24.80 -10.28 -12.84
C ILE A 36 23.35 -10.34 -12.39
N LEU A 37 22.39 -10.08 -13.28
CA LEU A 37 20.95 -10.14 -12.99
C LEU A 37 20.54 -11.54 -12.52
N VAL A 38 20.96 -12.59 -13.24
CA VAL A 38 20.76 -13.99 -12.82
C VAL A 38 21.44 -14.29 -11.48
N GLY A 39 22.64 -13.74 -11.26
CA GLY A 39 23.34 -13.87 -9.97
C GLY A 39 22.57 -13.25 -8.81
N ILE A 40 21.98 -12.06 -9.01
CA ILE A 40 21.14 -11.40 -8.01
C ILE A 40 19.87 -12.22 -7.75
N ALA A 41 19.23 -12.72 -8.80
CA ALA A 41 18.01 -13.53 -8.69
C ALA A 41 18.26 -14.80 -7.86
N ARG A 42 19.34 -15.53 -8.17
CA ARG A 42 19.77 -16.71 -7.40
C ARG A 42 20.13 -16.38 -5.96
N TYR A 43 20.80 -15.25 -5.72
CA TYR A 43 21.19 -14.85 -4.36
C TYR A 43 19.96 -14.63 -3.45
N PHE A 44 18.88 -14.06 -4.00
CA PHE A 44 17.64 -13.81 -3.26
C PHE A 44 16.61 -14.93 -3.39
N ASP A 45 16.91 -16.00 -4.10
CA ASP A 45 15.97 -17.08 -4.43
C ASP A 45 14.66 -16.58 -5.05
N VAL A 46 14.78 -15.68 -6.02
CA VAL A 46 13.65 -15.13 -6.79
C VAL A 46 13.86 -15.35 -8.28
N SER A 47 12.79 -15.21 -9.06
CA SER A 47 12.90 -15.23 -10.52
C SER A 47 13.57 -13.95 -11.04
N VAL A 48 14.22 -14.04 -12.21
CA VAL A 48 14.69 -12.85 -12.92
C VAL A 48 13.52 -11.94 -13.28
N ASP A 49 12.37 -12.53 -13.64
CA ASP A 49 11.15 -11.79 -13.94
C ASP A 49 10.72 -10.90 -12.76
N TYR A 50 10.71 -11.44 -11.54
CA TYR A 50 10.41 -10.68 -10.32
C TYR A 50 11.34 -9.46 -10.13
N LEU A 51 12.62 -9.58 -10.49
CA LEU A 51 13.54 -8.45 -10.40
C LEU A 51 13.24 -7.34 -11.42
N LEU A 52 12.64 -7.69 -12.56
CA LEU A 52 12.32 -6.77 -13.65
C LEU A 52 10.93 -6.16 -13.51
N THR A 53 9.94 -6.96 -13.09
CA THR A 53 8.53 -6.59 -13.03
C THR A 53 8.09 -6.21 -11.61
N GLY A 54 8.79 -6.69 -10.59
CA GLY A 54 8.37 -6.59 -9.19
C GLY A 54 7.23 -7.54 -8.82
N LEU A 55 6.83 -8.45 -9.72
CA LEU A 55 5.72 -9.39 -9.53
C LEU A 55 6.25 -10.82 -9.45
N SER A 56 5.75 -11.59 -8.49
CA SER A 56 6.04 -13.02 -8.43
C SER A 56 5.26 -13.75 -9.50
N SER A 57 5.84 -14.80 -10.09
CA SER A 57 5.15 -15.64 -11.09
C SER A 57 3.81 -16.18 -10.57
N ASN A 58 3.71 -16.40 -9.26
CA ASN A 58 2.50 -16.91 -8.61
C ASN A 58 1.44 -15.82 -8.34
N ASN A 59 1.75 -14.56 -8.66
CA ASN A 59 0.91 -13.39 -8.41
C ASN A 59 0.51 -12.67 -9.71
N VAL A 60 1.09 -13.04 -10.86
CA VAL A 60 0.84 -12.41 -12.16
C VAL A 60 -0.64 -12.42 -12.51
N ASP A 61 -1.31 -13.57 -12.39
CA ASP A 61 -2.72 -13.70 -12.76
C ASP A 61 -3.61 -12.83 -11.86
N ILE A 62 -3.40 -12.89 -10.55
CA ILE A 62 -4.14 -12.08 -9.56
C ILE A 62 -3.91 -10.58 -9.78
N HIS A 63 -2.67 -10.18 -10.07
CA HIS A 63 -2.34 -8.79 -10.40
C HIS A 63 -3.08 -8.31 -11.64
N ASN A 64 -3.06 -9.11 -12.71
CA ASN A 64 -3.69 -8.76 -13.98
C ASN A 64 -5.22 -8.70 -13.86
N GLU A 65 -5.83 -9.60 -13.09
CA GLU A 65 -7.28 -9.67 -12.93
C GLU A 65 -7.82 -8.57 -12.01
N LEU A 66 -7.14 -8.29 -10.88
CA LEU A 66 -7.67 -7.44 -9.82
C LEU A 66 -6.93 -6.10 -9.67
N GLY A 67 -5.83 -5.89 -10.38
CA GLY A 67 -4.99 -4.68 -10.26
C GLY A 67 -4.23 -4.58 -8.93
N LEU A 68 -4.19 -5.64 -8.13
CA LEU A 68 -3.55 -5.64 -6.81
C LEU A 68 -2.03 -5.65 -6.92
N SER A 69 -1.35 -4.82 -6.13
CA SER A 69 0.12 -4.87 -6.05
C SER A 69 0.62 -6.19 -5.43
N GLU A 70 1.86 -6.59 -5.77
CA GLU A 70 2.56 -7.73 -5.15
C GLU A 70 2.42 -7.73 -3.61
N LYS A 71 2.66 -6.57 -3.00
CA LYS A 71 2.59 -6.43 -1.53
C LYS A 71 1.18 -6.65 -0.99
N ALA A 72 0.14 -6.19 -1.71
CA ALA A 72 -1.24 -6.41 -1.31
C ALA A 72 -1.60 -7.89 -1.41
N ILE A 73 -1.23 -8.56 -2.50
CA ILE A 73 -1.47 -10.00 -2.71
C ILE A 73 -0.80 -10.82 -1.60
N GLU A 74 0.45 -10.54 -1.26
CA GLU A 74 1.17 -11.24 -0.17
C GLU A 74 0.52 -11.03 1.20
N LYS A 75 -0.05 -9.84 1.45
CA LYS A 75 -0.79 -9.56 2.69
C LYS A 75 -2.11 -10.33 2.76
N LEU A 76 -2.85 -10.42 1.65
CA LEU A 76 -4.07 -11.23 1.57
C LEU A 76 -3.76 -12.72 1.76
N LYS A 77 -2.72 -13.24 1.10
CA LYS A 77 -2.25 -14.62 1.28
C LYS A 77 -1.89 -14.92 2.74
N SER A 78 -1.17 -14.01 3.38
CA SER A 78 -0.82 -14.13 4.80
C SER A 78 -2.06 -14.12 5.70
N ALA A 79 -3.05 -13.28 5.41
CA ALA A 79 -4.28 -13.20 6.20
C ALA A 79 -5.09 -14.50 6.19
N ASN A 80 -5.04 -15.25 5.09
CA ASN A 80 -5.69 -16.55 4.95
C ASN A 80 -4.95 -17.69 5.69
N GLY A 81 -3.68 -17.51 6.04
CA GLY A 81 -2.84 -18.55 6.66
C GLY A 81 -2.66 -18.43 8.18
N VAL A 82 -3.29 -17.44 8.83
CA VAL A 82 -3.18 -17.23 10.29
C VAL A 82 -4.32 -17.96 10.98
N ASP A 83 -3.98 -18.97 11.78
CA ASP A 83 -4.95 -19.66 12.63
C ASP A 83 -5.60 -18.66 13.59
N ALA A 84 -6.92 -18.76 13.74
CA ALA A 84 -7.66 -18.00 14.73
C ALA A 84 -7.11 -18.32 16.13
N VAL A 85 -6.95 -17.28 16.95
CA VAL A 85 -6.91 -17.47 18.40
C VAL A 85 -8.32 -17.87 18.83
N ASP A 86 -8.45 -18.91 19.66
CA ASP A 86 -9.75 -19.45 20.08
C ASP A 86 -10.75 -18.34 20.45
N GLY A 87 -11.86 -18.30 19.70
CA GLY A 87 -12.97 -17.36 19.93
C GLY A 87 -12.89 -16.01 19.22
N LEU A 88 -11.86 -15.74 18.40
CA LEU A 88 -11.77 -14.50 17.61
C LEU A 88 -12.01 -14.75 16.10
N PRO A 89 -12.68 -13.82 15.38
CA PRO A 89 -12.82 -13.88 13.93
C PRO A 89 -11.45 -13.91 13.23
N GLN A 90 -11.32 -14.66 12.14
CA GLN A 90 -10.10 -14.60 11.36
C GLN A 90 -10.02 -13.27 10.61
N ILE A 91 -8.79 -12.79 10.41
CA ILE A 91 -8.57 -11.56 9.63
C ILE A 91 -9.16 -11.70 8.23
N ILE A 92 -9.11 -12.90 7.65
CA ILE A 92 -9.68 -13.16 6.32
C ILE A 92 -11.20 -13.00 6.29
N ASP A 93 -11.91 -13.36 7.35
CA ASP A 93 -13.37 -13.20 7.43
C ASP A 93 -13.73 -11.71 7.42
N THR A 94 -13.07 -10.92 8.27
CA THR A 94 -13.23 -9.46 8.31
C THR A 94 -12.89 -8.80 6.97
N LEU A 95 -11.86 -9.30 6.27
CA LEU A 95 -11.50 -8.81 4.94
C LEU A 95 -12.58 -9.14 3.91
N ASN A 96 -13.14 -10.35 3.94
CA ASN A 96 -14.23 -10.73 3.05
C ASN A 96 -15.47 -9.87 3.29
N ASP A 97 -15.83 -9.63 4.55
CA ASP A 97 -16.97 -8.77 4.91
C ASP A 97 -16.75 -7.33 4.42
N LEU A 98 -15.56 -6.77 4.66
CA LEU A 98 -15.23 -5.41 4.24
C LEU A 98 -15.21 -5.25 2.72
N LEU A 99 -14.59 -6.20 2.00
CA LEU A 99 -14.47 -6.17 0.54
C LEU A 99 -15.77 -6.54 -0.17
N SER A 100 -16.73 -7.17 0.51
CA SER A 100 -18.05 -7.45 -0.05
C SER A 100 -19.05 -6.32 0.21
N ASP A 101 -18.69 -5.33 1.04
CA ASP A 101 -19.58 -4.24 1.40
C ASP A 101 -19.54 -3.09 0.36
N SER A 102 -20.67 -2.81 -0.28
CA SER A 102 -20.80 -1.68 -1.20
C SER A 102 -20.56 -0.31 -0.54
N ASP A 103 -20.93 -0.18 0.74
CA ASP A 103 -20.74 1.08 1.49
C ASP A 103 -19.27 1.41 1.68
N PHE A 104 -18.41 0.38 1.74
CA PHE A 104 -16.96 0.56 1.79
C PHE A 104 -16.42 1.19 0.51
N TYR A 105 -16.89 0.75 -0.66
CA TYR A 105 -16.46 1.34 -1.94
C TYR A 105 -16.95 2.77 -2.12
N ASN A 106 -18.22 3.06 -1.76
CA ASN A 106 -18.73 4.44 -1.74
C ASN A 106 -17.88 5.33 -0.84
N PHE A 107 -17.49 4.82 0.33
CA PHE A 107 -16.60 5.54 1.23
C PHE A 107 -15.23 5.82 0.60
N LEU A 108 -14.62 4.84 -0.08
CA LEU A 108 -13.34 5.02 -0.75
C LEU A 108 -13.41 6.07 -1.87
N ASP A 109 -14.47 6.07 -2.66
CA ASP A 109 -14.67 7.05 -3.74
C ASP A 109 -14.79 8.48 -3.19
N ASP A 110 -15.62 8.67 -2.17
CA ASP A 110 -15.79 9.95 -1.49
C ASP A 110 -14.49 10.41 -0.80
N LEU A 111 -13.74 9.48 -0.20
CA LEU A 111 -12.44 9.78 0.40
C LEU A 111 -11.41 10.20 -0.66
N ASN A 112 -11.38 9.52 -1.81
CA ASN A 112 -10.52 9.89 -2.93
C ASN A 112 -10.87 11.29 -3.45
N PHE A 113 -12.16 11.62 -3.57
CA PHE A 113 -12.59 12.95 -3.95
C PHE A 113 -12.12 14.00 -2.95
N LYS A 114 -12.44 13.83 -1.65
CA LYS A 114 -12.05 14.78 -0.59
C LYS A 114 -10.53 14.97 -0.49
N THR A 115 -9.75 13.90 -0.62
CA THR A 115 -8.28 13.99 -0.60
C THR A 115 -7.70 14.65 -1.85
N SER A 116 -8.32 14.47 -3.03
CA SER A 116 -7.90 15.16 -4.26
C SER A 116 -8.07 16.67 -4.15
N VAL A 117 -9.16 17.11 -3.52
CA VAL A 117 -9.44 18.51 -3.23
C VAL A 117 -8.35 19.11 -2.34
N ILE A 118 -7.97 18.42 -1.26
CA ILE A 118 -6.89 18.87 -0.37
C ILE A 118 -5.54 18.94 -1.08
N LYS A 119 -5.20 17.96 -1.92
CA LYS A 119 -3.97 17.99 -2.71
C LYS A 119 -3.94 19.21 -3.63
N SER A 120 -5.05 19.48 -4.33
CA SER A 120 -5.18 20.68 -5.17
C SER A 120 -5.00 21.98 -4.38
N TYR A 121 -5.44 22.03 -3.12
CA TYR A 121 -5.22 23.20 -2.26
C TYR A 121 -3.74 23.38 -1.88
N LYS A 122 -3.03 22.29 -1.60
CA LYS A 122 -1.60 22.32 -1.26
C LYS A 122 -0.71 22.71 -2.44
N ASP A 123 -1.07 22.25 -3.64
CA ASP A 123 -0.27 22.47 -4.84
C ASP A 123 -0.43 23.89 -5.44
N HIS A 124 -1.53 24.60 -5.11
CA HIS A 124 -1.85 25.95 -5.64
C HIS A 124 -2.29 26.92 -4.53
N PRO A 125 -1.39 27.33 -3.61
CA PRO A 125 -1.75 28.21 -2.49
C PRO A 125 -2.25 29.60 -2.92
N GLU A 126 -1.78 30.14 -4.05
CA GLU A 126 -2.12 31.47 -4.56
C GLU A 126 -3.57 31.63 -5.05
N LYS A 127 -4.24 30.55 -5.48
CA LYS A 127 -5.65 30.60 -5.89
C LYS A 127 -6.62 30.68 -4.69
N ASN A 128 -6.11 30.51 -3.47
CA ASN A 128 -6.90 30.31 -2.26
C ASN A 128 -7.02 31.58 -1.39
N GLN A 129 -6.07 32.52 -1.51
CA GLN A 129 -6.10 33.80 -0.80
C GLN A 129 -7.26 34.71 -1.22
N THR A 130 -7.77 34.54 -2.44
CA THR A 130 -8.83 35.37 -3.03
C THR A 130 -10.24 34.98 -2.61
N LEU A 131 -10.45 33.79 -2.02
CA LEU A 131 -11.79 33.29 -1.76
C LEU A 131 -12.33 33.65 -0.36
N LEU A 132 -11.54 33.65 0.72
CA LEU A 132 -12.07 33.87 2.08
C LEU A 132 -11.01 34.32 3.12
N GLY A 133 -10.65 35.60 3.18
CA GLY A 133 -10.04 36.26 4.36
C GLY A 133 -9.03 35.46 5.22
N ASN A 134 -9.11 35.61 6.56
CA ASN A 134 -8.26 34.93 7.57
C ASN A 134 -8.73 33.49 7.92
N PHE A 135 -9.46 32.80 7.03
CA PHE A 135 -10.02 31.49 7.35
C PHE A 135 -8.98 30.36 7.15
N ASP A 136 -8.82 29.49 8.14
CA ASP A 136 -7.94 28.31 8.04
C ASP A 136 -8.62 27.19 7.23
N ILE A 137 -8.41 27.25 5.92
CA ILE A 137 -8.96 26.30 4.96
C ILE A 137 -8.37 24.89 5.17
N GLU A 138 -7.07 24.78 5.47
CA GLU A 138 -6.42 23.47 5.67
C GLU A 138 -6.97 22.78 6.92
N GLY A 139 -7.09 23.51 8.03
CA GLY A 139 -7.67 23.00 9.28
C GLY A 139 -9.11 22.51 9.11
N TYR A 140 -9.94 23.26 8.37
CA TYR A 140 -11.31 22.85 8.07
C TYR A 140 -11.38 21.52 7.32
N TYR A 141 -10.57 21.34 6.27
CA TYR A 141 -10.60 20.10 5.48
C TYR A 141 -10.03 18.89 6.23
N ILE A 142 -9.02 19.10 7.08
CA ILE A 142 -8.51 18.05 7.97
C ILE A 142 -9.62 17.61 8.93
N TRP A 143 -10.31 18.56 9.55
CA TRP A 143 -11.43 18.26 10.44
C TRP A 143 -12.57 17.56 9.72
N ASP A 144 -12.98 18.03 8.54
CA ASP A 144 -14.04 17.40 7.72
C ASP A 144 -13.70 15.95 7.37
N LEU A 145 -12.46 15.68 6.96
CA LEU A 145 -11.98 14.32 6.71
C LEU A 145 -12.05 13.44 7.97
N GLN A 146 -11.64 13.97 9.12
CA GLN A 146 -11.68 13.22 10.38
C GLN A 146 -13.12 12.84 10.75
N ILE A 147 -14.05 13.79 10.68
CA ILE A 147 -15.48 13.55 10.95
C ILE A 147 -16.04 12.55 9.94
N TYR A 148 -15.68 12.66 8.67
CA TYR A 148 -16.13 11.75 7.64
C TYR A 148 -15.69 10.29 7.91
N VAL A 149 -14.41 10.08 8.22
CA VAL A 149 -13.88 8.76 8.57
C VAL A 149 -14.54 8.21 9.84
N GLN A 150 -14.71 9.04 10.87
CA GLN A 150 -15.41 8.63 12.09
C GLN A 150 -16.86 8.24 11.82
N GLY A 151 -17.57 8.97 10.96
CA GLY A 151 -18.92 8.66 10.53
C GLY A 151 -19.01 7.29 9.86
N PHE A 152 -18.08 7.00 8.94
CA PHE A 152 -18.01 5.67 8.30
C PHE A 152 -17.79 4.56 9.32
N VAL A 153 -16.82 4.70 10.23
CA VAL A 153 -16.55 3.70 11.28
C VAL A 153 -17.77 3.48 12.15
N LYS A 154 -18.44 4.56 12.58
CA LYS A 154 -19.67 4.47 13.37
C LYS A 154 -20.76 3.69 12.62
N ASN A 155 -20.99 4.00 11.35
CA ASN A 155 -21.99 3.32 10.54
C ASN A 155 -21.67 1.82 10.37
N MET A 156 -20.39 1.47 10.18
CA MET A 156 -19.95 0.08 10.15
C MET A 156 -20.21 -0.65 11.46
N LEU A 157 -19.96 -0.02 12.61
CA LEU A 157 -20.20 -0.65 13.92
C LEU A 157 -21.69 -0.93 14.14
N VAL A 158 -22.55 0.04 13.80
CA VAL A 158 -24.01 -0.11 13.88
C VAL A 158 -24.50 -1.23 12.94
N LYS A 159 -24.00 -1.26 11.68
CA LYS A 159 -24.35 -2.28 10.69
C LYS A 159 -23.98 -3.70 11.16
N ASN A 160 -22.90 -3.82 11.92
CA ASN A 160 -22.44 -5.08 12.52
C ASN A 160 -23.06 -5.37 13.90
N GLY A 161 -24.15 -4.70 14.27
CA GLY A 161 -24.91 -4.99 15.49
C GLY A 161 -24.28 -4.46 16.78
N MET A 162 -23.26 -3.61 16.70
CA MET A 162 -22.67 -2.91 17.84
C MET A 162 -23.31 -1.53 17.94
N GLU A 163 -24.44 -1.43 18.65
CA GLU A 163 -25.02 -0.13 18.98
C GLU A 163 -24.11 0.61 19.97
N ILE A 164 -23.56 1.74 19.53
CA ILE A 164 -22.82 2.67 20.39
C ILE A 164 -23.81 3.78 20.76
N GLU A 165 -24.33 3.74 21.98
CA GLU A 165 -25.09 4.85 22.55
C GLU A 165 -24.17 6.10 22.59
N ASN A 166 -24.66 7.21 22.04
CA ASN A 166 -23.97 8.49 22.15
C ASN A 166 -24.06 8.97 23.60
N ASN A 167 -22.93 9.05 24.31
CA ASN A 167 -22.79 9.92 25.47
C ASN A 167 -22.28 11.30 25.02
#